data_AF-A0A9D6EY99-F1
#
_entry.id   AF-A0A9D6EY99-F1
#
_cell.length_a   1.000
_cell.length_b   1.000
_cell.length_c   1.000
_cell.angle_alpha   90.00
_cell.angle_beta   90.00
_cell.angle_gamma   90.00
#
_symmetry.space_group_name_H-M   'P 1'
#
loop_
_entity.id
_entity.type
_entity.pdbx_description
1 polymer ?
#
loop_
_entity_poly.entity_id
_entity_poly.type
_entity_poly.pdbx_seq_one_letter_code
_entity_poly.pdbx_strand_id
1 'polypeptide(L)' 'MLSLLLCLKFMCTGCGSAIDTALQCESPETQDQQGATTKIHCPFCKAKNQVVFTTDGAIHAVTRARTYERIPEPSVN' A
#
# COMPACT_ATOMS: atom_id res chain seq x y z
N MET A 1 9.58 0.13 -21.55
CA MET A 1 8.72 0.35 -20.36
C MET A 1 7.72 -0.78 -20.29
N LEU A 2 7.88 -1.69 -19.33
CA LEU A 2 6.89 -2.73 -19.04
C LEU A 2 5.93 -2.17 -17.99
N SER A 3 4.66 -1.99 -18.38
CA SER A 3 3.59 -1.68 -17.44
C SER A 3 2.97 -2.99 -16.99
N LEU A 4 2.92 -3.22 -15.68
CA LEU A 4 2.37 -4.43 -15.09
C LEU A 4 1.13 -4.08 -14.28
N LEU A 5 -0.01 -4.65 -14.66
CA LEU A 5 -1.27 -4.44 -13.96
C LEU A 5 -1.46 -5.56 -12.93
N LEU A 6 -1.40 -5.21 -11.66
CA LEU A 6 -1.53 -6.14 -10.53
C LEU A 6 -2.89 -6.00 -9.87
N CYS A 7 -3.64 -7.10 -9.77
CA CYS A 7 -4.88 -7.15 -9.02
C CYS A 7 -4.59 -7.66 -7.60
N LEU A 8 -4.76 -6.81 -6.60
CA LEU A 8 -4.55 -7.14 -5.20
C LEU A 8 -5.88 -7.32 -4.48
N LYS A 9 -6.02 -8.44 -3.76
CA LYS A 9 -7.20 -8.79 -2.95
C LYS A 9 -6.80 -8.94 -1.50
N PHE A 10 -7.38 -8.14 -0.61
CA PHE A 10 -7.08 -8.20 0.82
C PHE A 10 -8.25 -7.72 1.68
N MET A 11 -8.22 -8.04 2.98
CA MET A 11 -9.18 -7.54 3.95
C MET A 11 -8.72 -6.22 4.55
N CYS A 12 -9.61 -5.24 4.64
CA CYS A 12 -9.31 -3.98 5.29
C CYS A 12 -9.01 -4.19 6.79
N THR A 13 -7.90 -3.66 7.28
CA THR A 13 -7.52 -3.76 8.71
C THR A 13 -8.40 -2.92 9.62
N GLY A 14 -9.25 -2.04 9.08
CA GLY A 14 -10.14 -1.17 9.84
C GLY A 14 -11.54 -1.76 10.05
N CYS A 15 -12.18 -2.22 8.97
CA CYS A 15 -13.57 -2.68 8.98
C CYS A 15 -13.75 -4.16 8.59
N GLY A 16 -12.68 -4.86 8.20
CA GLY A 16 -12.75 -6.26 7.76
C GLY A 16 -13.35 -6.46 6.36
N SER A 17 -13.82 -5.42 5.68
CA SER A 17 -14.37 -5.55 4.33
C SER A 17 -13.30 -5.98 3.31
N ALA A 18 -13.72 -6.82 2.36
CA ALA A 18 -12.89 -7.21 1.23
C ALA A 18 -12.61 -6.02 0.32
N ILE A 19 -11.34 -5.82 -0.04
CA ILE A 19 -10.89 -4.82 -1.00
C ILE A 19 -10.27 -5.58 -2.18
N ASP A 20 -10.75 -5.26 -3.37
CA ASP A 20 -10.19 -5.67 -4.66
C ASP A 20 -9.75 -4.41 -5.39
N THR A 21 -8.46 -4.30 -5.73
CA THR A 21 -7.91 -3.12 -6.38
C THR A 21 -6.87 -3.52 -7.43
N ALA A 22 -6.95 -2.87 -8.59
CA ALA A 22 -5.90 -2.95 -9.60
C ALA A 22 -4.87 -1.84 -9.36
N LEU A 23 -3.59 -2.18 -9.40
CA LEU A 23 -2.48 -1.25 -9.38
C LEU A 23 -1.74 -1.36 -10.71
N GLN A 24 -1.54 -0.21 -11.34
CA GLN A 24 -0.63 -0.12 -12.47
C GLN A 24 0.76 0.19 -11.93
N CYS A 25 1.67 -0.76 -12.08
CA CYS A 25 3.06 -0.62 -11.69
C CYS A 25 3.91 -0.36 -12.93
N GLU A 26 4.70 0.70 -12.88
CA GLU A 26 5.74 0.97 -13.86
C GLU A 26 7.07 0.61 -13.22
N SER A 27 7.74 -0.43 -13.72
CA SER A 27 9.06 -0.82 -13.23
C SER A 27 10.11 -0.33 -14.23
N PRO A 28 11.06 0.53 -13.83
CA PRO A 28 12.31 0.65 -14.56
C PRO A 28 13.04 -0.69 -14.44
N GLU A 29 13.65 -1.16 -15.54
CA GLU A 29 14.15 -2.53 -15.77
C GLU A 29 15.30 -3.00 -14.85
N THR A 30 15.38 -2.52 -13.61
CA THR A 30 16.50 -2.77 -12.72
C THR A 30 16.06 -2.59 -11.29
N GLN A 31 15.68 -3.69 -10.65
CA GLN A 31 16.13 -4.09 -9.31
C GLN A 31 15.30 -5.28 -8.83
N ASP A 32 16.00 -6.31 -8.36
CA ASP A 32 15.54 -7.34 -7.43
C ASP A 32 14.95 -6.70 -6.15
N GLN A 33 13.82 -6.03 -6.25
CA GLN A 33 13.16 -5.42 -5.10
C GLN A 33 12.30 -6.48 -4.41
N GLN A 34 12.74 -6.87 -3.22
CA GLN A 34 12.17 -7.87 -2.30
C GLN A 34 10.75 -7.56 -1.77
N GLY A 35 9.98 -6.72 -2.48
CA GLY A 35 8.61 -6.32 -2.14
C GLY A 35 8.38 -4.82 -2.36
N ALA A 36 7.33 -4.49 -3.11
CA ALA A 36 6.79 -3.15 -3.24
C ALA A 36 5.81 -2.84 -2.11
N THR A 37 5.70 -1.57 -1.72
CA THR A 37 4.76 -1.12 -0.68
C THR A 37 3.88 0.00 -1.22
N THR A 38 2.57 -0.11 -1.05
CA THR A 38 1.61 0.95 -1.40
C THR A 38 0.63 1.25 -0.28
N LYS A 39 -0.07 2.39 -0.37
CA LYS A 39 -1.15 2.78 0.55
C LYS A 39 -2.48 2.80 -0.20
N ILE A 40 -3.41 1.95 0.22
CA ILE A 40 -4.74 1.82 -0.37
C ILE A 40 -5.79 2.26 0.65
N HIS A 41 -6.64 3.19 0.24
CA HIS A 41 -7.77 3.64 1.05
C HIS A 41 -8.92 2.64 0.92
N CYS A 42 -9.49 2.22 2.05
CA CYS A 42 -10.69 1.42 2.03
C CYS A 42 -11.87 2.25 1.48
N PRO A 43 -12.59 1.77 0.46
CA PRO A 43 -13.73 2.51 -0.10
C PRO A 43 -14.88 2.65 0.92
N PHE A 44 -15.02 1.69 1.84
CA PHE A 44 -16.08 1.61 2.84
C PHE A 44 -15.82 2.48 4.07
N CYS A 45 -14.69 2.27 4.78
CA CYS A 45 -14.41 2.95 6.05
C CYS A 45 -13.36 4.07 5.94
N LYS A 46 -12.83 4.34 4.74
CA LYS A 46 -11.76 5.31 4.47
C LYS A 46 -10.44 5.08 5.22
N ALA A 47 -10.31 3.96 5.95
CA ALA A 47 -9.06 3.60 6.59
C ALA A 47 -7.95 3.41 5.56
N LYS A 48 -6.74 3.88 5.89
CA LYS A 48 -5.55 3.70 5.07
C LYS A 48 -4.91 2.35 5.42
N ASN A 49 -4.80 1.47 4.43
CA ASN A 49 -4.12 0.19 4.55
C ASN A 49 -2.79 0.28 3.80
N GLN A 50 -1.70 -0.10 4.44
CA GLN A 50 -0.40 -0.25 3.82
C GLN A 50 -0.24 -1.71 3.41
N VAL A 51 -0.04 -1.95 2.12
CA VAL A 51 0.05 -3.27 1.51
C VAL A 51 1.46 -3.47 0.98
N VAL A 52 2.11 -4.53 1.43
CA VAL A 52 3.41 -5.00 0.94
C VAL A 52 3.16 -6.19 0.02
N PHE A 53 3.58 -6.09 -1.23
CA PHE A 53 3.32 -7.08 -2.26
C PHE A 53 4.54 -7.23 -3.18
N THR A 54 4.70 -8.39 -3.78
CA THR A 54 5.76 -8.66 -4.77
C THR A 54 5.24 -8.46 -6.20
N THR A 55 6.16 -8.42 -7.17
CA THR A 55 5.86 -8.18 -8.58
C THR A 55 5.04 -9.29 -9.25
N ASP A 56 4.96 -10.46 -8.61
CA ASP A 56 4.06 -11.58 -8.94
C ASP A 56 2.62 -11.37 -8.44
N GLY A 57 2.36 -10.29 -7.69
CA GLY A 57 1.05 -9.98 -7.10
C GLY A 57 0.77 -10.67 -5.76
N ALA A 58 1.73 -11.40 -5.19
CA ALA A 58 1.58 -11.99 -3.87
C ALA A 58 1.63 -10.89 -2.79
N ILE A 59 0.65 -10.89 -1.88
CA ILE A 59 0.59 -9.96 -0.75
C ILE A 59 1.31 -10.60 0.43
N HIS A 60 2.41 -9.99 0.86
CA HIS A 60 3.17 -10.44 2.03
C HIS A 60 2.60 -9.89 3.34
N ALA A 61 2.13 -8.64 3.33
CA ALA A 61 1.60 -8.02 4.54
C ALA A 61 0.57 -6.94 4.22
N VAL A 62 -0.44 -6.83 5.09
CA VAL A 62 -1.39 -5.72 5.11
C VAL A 62 -1.43 -5.18 6.52
N THR A 63 -1.03 -3.93 6.68
CA THR A 63 -1.03 -3.24 7.97
C THR A 63 -1.85 -1.97 7.91
N ARG A 64 -2.34 -1.50 9.06
CA ARG A 64 -2.98 -0.18 9.13
C ARG A 64 -1.89 0.88 8.94
N ALA A 65 -2.01 1.70 7.90
CA ALA A 65 -1.07 2.79 7.69
C ALA A 65 -1.27 3.82 8.83
N ARG A 66 -0.37 3.80 9.82
CA ARG A 66 -0.35 4.83 10.86
C ARG A 66 0.28 6.08 10.25
N THR A 67 -0.53 7.11 10.07
CA THR A 67 0.03 8.45 9.89
C THR A 67 0.49 8.87 11.28
N TYR A 68 1.80 8.81 11.55
CA TYR A 68 2.34 9.67 12.59
C TYR A 68 2.16 11.08 12.05
N GLU A 69 1.15 11.79 12.54
CA GLU A 69 1.10 13.24 12.37
C GLU A 69 2.45 13.76 12.85
N ARG A 70 3.10 14.55 11.99
CA ARG A 70 4.42 15.13 12.23
C ARG A 70 4.56 15.50 13.70
N ILE A 71 5.66 15.08 14.34
CA ILE A 71 6.09 15.70 15.58
C ILE A 71 6.07 17.21 15.30
N PRO A 72 5.26 18.01 16.00
CA PRO A 72 5.30 19.44 15.83
C PRO A 72 6.72 19.87 16.14
N GLU A 73 7.38 20.51 15.17
CA GLU A 73 8.70 21.09 15.43
C GLU A 73 8.53 22.09 16.59
N PRO A 74 9.37 22.01 17.64
CA PRO A 74 9.28 22.97 18.73
C PRO A 74 9.51 24.37 18.16
N SER A 75 8.52 25.25 18.33
CA SER A 75 8.62 26.66 17.98
C SER A 75 9.83 27.26 18.69
N VAL A 76 10.83 27.69 17.93
CA VAL A 76 11.98 28.43 18.45
C VAL A 76 11.49 29.85 18.73
N ASN A 77 11.21 30.15 20.00
CA ASN A 77 11.06 31.53 20.49
C ASN A 77 12.43 32.16 20.70
#